data_AF-A0A2E4X0M0-F1
#
_entry.id   AF-A0A2E4X0M0-F1
#
_cell.length_a   1.000
_cell.length_b   1.000
_cell.length_c   1.000
_cell.angle_alpha   90.00
_cell.angle_beta   90.00
_cell.angle_gamma   90.00
#
_symmetry.space_group_name_H-M   'P 1'
#
loop_
_entity.id
_entity.type
_entity.pdbx_description
1 polymer ?
#
loop_
_entity_poly.entity_id
_entity_poly.type
_entity_poly.pdbx_seq_one_letter_code
_entity_poly.pdbx_strand_id
1 'polypeptide(L)'
;MYIKQLEQANKLNVCRVSGCSIGALIALIYITNKKLDVEQMFAGISQHFKSTLNLCEYTECAKKLVYEHLTEEDLKMLNGILHIVYYDMNLCQQIVESQFKTKEHLYKCLLRTSHIPFVSNTEMKCEGRYIDGLAPHIFRDGQREVLFISTLTRNKISRAFVSHTEVNCSSRLLCGIADADEFFTRGSSEMCSWTKDWWFHEYILLRLRELFFFIVIWIINVIFHVKHNAPVFITESLISHGIQKGVVGLFTDFAYHILKTY
;
A
#
# COMPACT_ATOMS: atom_id res chain seq x y z
N MET A 1 -17.38 7.54 -0.84
CA MET A 1 -16.33 7.62 0.20
C MET A 1 -16.76 8.60 1.28
N TYR A 2 -16.59 8.27 2.57
CA TYR A 2 -17.11 9.06 3.71
C TYR A 2 -16.59 10.51 3.74
N ILE A 3 -15.27 10.71 3.62
CA ILE A 3 -14.64 12.06 3.63
C ILE A 3 -15.21 12.96 2.52
N LYS A 4 -15.49 12.39 1.34
CA LYS A 4 -16.05 13.14 0.22
C LYS A 4 -17.46 13.64 0.50
N GLN A 5 -18.25 12.87 1.25
CA GLN A 5 -19.58 13.28 1.69
C GLN A 5 -19.51 14.45 2.67
N LEU A 6 -18.50 14.47 3.55
CA LEU A 6 -18.27 15.59 4.45
C LEU A 6 -17.83 16.86 3.70
N GLU A 7 -17.04 16.74 2.63
CA GLU A 7 -16.74 17.88 1.73
C GLU A 7 -18.01 18.43 1.07
N GLN A 8 -18.85 17.54 0.52
CA GLN A 8 -20.12 17.94 -0.12
C GLN A 8 -21.10 18.59 0.87
N ALA A 9 -21.03 18.21 2.15
CA ALA A 9 -21.79 18.82 3.23
C ALA A 9 -21.13 20.09 3.81
N ASN A 10 -20.03 20.58 3.20
CA ASN A 10 -19.24 21.73 3.65
C ASN A 10 -18.73 21.62 5.11
N LYS A 11 -18.51 20.40 5.60
CA LYS A 11 -17.98 20.15 6.96
C LYS A 11 -16.44 20.12 7.00
N LEU A 12 -15.81 19.84 5.87
CA LEU A 12 -14.35 19.84 5.72
C LEU A 12 -13.95 20.22 4.29
N ASN A 13 -12.69 20.61 4.13
CA ASN A 13 -12.09 20.92 2.83
C ASN A 13 -10.71 20.26 2.75
N VAL A 14 -10.52 19.28 1.87
CA VAL A 14 -9.24 18.59 1.68
C VAL A 14 -8.46 19.27 0.56
N CYS A 15 -7.38 19.96 0.93
CA CYS A 15 -6.55 20.68 -0.04
C CYS A 15 -5.51 19.78 -0.72
N ARG A 16 -5.01 18.75 -0.03
CA ARG A 16 -3.97 17.83 -0.52
C ARG A 16 -4.18 16.45 0.07
N VAL A 17 -3.76 15.43 -0.67
CA VAL A 17 -3.81 14.02 -0.23
C VAL A 17 -2.47 13.37 -0.54
N SER A 18 -1.89 12.69 0.44
CA SER A 18 -0.75 11.81 0.22
C SER A 18 -1.16 10.35 0.37
N GLY A 19 -0.69 9.51 -0.55
CA GLY A 19 -0.91 8.07 -0.52
C GLY A 19 0.35 7.31 -0.88
N CYS A 20 0.48 6.13 -0.29
CA CYS A 20 1.46 5.11 -0.69
C CYS A 20 0.72 3.80 -0.99
N SER A 21 1.25 3.00 -1.92
CA SER A 21 0.67 1.72 -2.30
C SER A 21 -0.80 1.87 -2.72
N ILE A 22 -1.68 0.97 -2.27
CA ILE A 22 -3.13 1.07 -2.47
C ILE A 22 -3.74 2.42 -2.03
N GLY A 23 -3.15 3.09 -1.04
CA GLY A 23 -3.58 4.41 -0.60
C GLY A 23 -3.43 5.48 -1.68
N ALA A 24 -2.43 5.37 -2.56
CA ALA A 24 -2.27 6.27 -3.70
C ALA A 24 -3.39 6.10 -4.74
N LEU A 25 -3.81 4.85 -5.00
CA LEU A 25 -4.92 4.56 -5.89
C LEU A 25 -6.25 5.10 -5.32
N ILE A 26 -6.50 4.87 -4.02
CA ILE A 26 -7.67 5.42 -3.33
C ILE A 26 -7.67 6.96 -3.38
N ALA A 27 -6.51 7.60 -3.13
CA ALA A 27 -6.37 9.06 -3.20
C ALA A 27 -6.69 9.60 -4.60
N LEU A 28 -6.22 8.93 -5.65
CA LEU A 28 -6.53 9.29 -7.03
C LEU A 28 -8.04 9.23 -7.31
N ILE A 29 -8.71 8.15 -6.90
CA ILE A 29 -10.17 7.97 -7.04
C ILE A 29 -10.91 9.05 -6.24
N TYR A 30 -10.46 9.35 -5.02
CA TYR A 30 -11.05 10.36 -4.15
C TYR A 30 -11.01 11.77 -4.77
N ILE A 31 -9.85 12.19 -5.28
CA ILE A 31 -9.66 13.53 -5.84
C ILE A 31 -10.48 13.68 -7.13
N THR A 32 -10.36 12.72 -8.03
CA THR A 32 -10.99 12.77 -9.36
C THR A 32 -12.49 12.52 -9.30
N ASN A 33 -12.99 11.95 -8.19
CA ASN A 33 -14.40 11.64 -7.94
C ASN A 33 -15.04 10.83 -9.09
N LYS A 34 -14.25 10.02 -9.79
CA LYS A 34 -14.75 9.15 -10.86
C LYS A 34 -15.58 8.03 -10.23
N LYS A 35 -16.76 7.77 -10.81
CA LYS A 35 -17.61 6.65 -10.41
C LYS A 35 -16.98 5.35 -10.91
N LEU A 36 -16.09 4.80 -10.09
CA LEU A 36 -15.55 3.47 -10.27
C LEU A 36 -16.26 2.53 -9.30
N ASP A 37 -16.46 1.28 -9.73
CA ASP A 37 -16.83 0.22 -8.82
C ASP A 37 -15.60 -0.17 -7.98
N VAL A 38 -15.35 0.64 -6.95
CA VAL A 38 -14.25 0.45 -6.01
C VAL A 38 -14.38 -0.91 -5.32
N GLU A 39 -15.61 -1.34 -5.00
CA GLU A 39 -15.85 -2.63 -4.35
C GLU A 39 -15.40 -3.79 -5.26
N GLN A 40 -15.82 -3.78 -6.52
CA GLN A 40 -15.41 -4.79 -7.50
C GLN A 40 -13.89 -4.77 -7.74
N MET A 41 -13.29 -3.58 -7.84
CA MET A 41 -11.84 -3.43 -8.01
C MET A 41 -11.07 -4.06 -6.85
N PHE A 42 -11.46 -3.75 -5.60
CA PHE A 42 -10.84 -4.33 -4.42
C PHE A 42 -11.09 -5.83 -4.29
N ALA A 43 -12.29 -6.30 -4.61
CA ALA A 43 -12.62 -7.71 -4.62
C ALA A 43 -11.75 -8.49 -5.62
N GLY A 44 -11.59 -7.95 -6.84
CA GLY A 44 -10.74 -8.53 -7.87
C GLY A 44 -9.28 -8.63 -7.45
N ILE A 45 -8.69 -7.53 -6.95
CA ILE A 45 -7.32 -7.51 -6.44
C ILE A 45 -7.14 -8.54 -5.30
N SER A 46 -8.07 -8.57 -4.36
CA SER A 46 -7.99 -9.48 -3.20
C SER A 46 -8.13 -10.95 -3.62
N GLN A 47 -9.06 -11.26 -4.52
CA GLN A 47 -9.29 -12.62 -5.00
C GLN A 47 -8.10 -13.13 -5.83
N HIS A 48 -7.53 -12.28 -6.68
CA HIS A 48 -6.33 -12.63 -7.43
C HIS A 48 -5.15 -12.86 -6.50
N PHE A 49 -4.91 -11.96 -5.55
CA PHE A 49 -3.83 -12.13 -4.58
C PHE A 49 -3.99 -13.42 -3.75
N LYS A 50 -5.20 -13.79 -3.35
CA LYS A 50 -5.46 -15.05 -2.64
C LYS A 50 -5.11 -16.29 -3.46
N SER A 51 -5.32 -16.27 -4.78
CA SER A 51 -5.12 -17.44 -5.64
C SER A 51 -3.71 -17.54 -6.19
N THR A 52 -3.02 -16.42 -6.42
CA THR A 52 -1.70 -16.38 -7.08
C THR A 52 -0.57 -15.86 -6.19
N LEU A 53 -0.89 -15.27 -5.03
CA LEU A 53 0.04 -14.51 -4.19
C LEU A 53 0.75 -13.38 -4.94
N ASN A 54 0.10 -12.85 -5.99
CA ASN A 54 0.62 -11.81 -6.85
C ASN A 54 -0.33 -10.60 -6.88
N LEU A 55 0.22 -9.39 -6.97
CA LEU A 55 -0.52 -8.12 -7.07
C LEU A 55 -0.64 -7.57 -8.50
N CYS A 56 -0.45 -8.37 -9.55
CA CYS A 56 -0.59 -7.95 -10.95
C CYS A 56 -1.95 -7.27 -11.25
N GLU A 57 -3.04 -7.70 -10.61
CA GLU A 57 -4.37 -7.10 -10.80
C GLU A 57 -4.40 -5.61 -10.40
N TYR A 58 -3.56 -5.20 -9.42
CA TYR A 58 -3.41 -3.79 -9.08
C TYR A 58 -2.93 -2.96 -10.28
N THR A 59 -1.96 -3.49 -11.03
CA THR A 59 -1.39 -2.85 -12.22
C THR A 59 -2.47 -2.62 -13.28
N GLU A 60 -3.33 -3.61 -13.51
CA GLU A 60 -4.45 -3.49 -14.45
C GLU A 60 -5.50 -2.48 -13.98
N CYS A 61 -5.82 -2.47 -12.69
CA CYS A 61 -6.73 -1.48 -12.11
C CYS A 61 -6.18 -0.04 -12.26
N ALA A 62 -4.90 0.15 -11.94
CA ALA A 62 -4.22 1.43 -12.10
C ALA A 62 -4.18 1.88 -13.56
N LYS A 63 -3.94 0.96 -14.49
CA LYS A 63 -3.95 1.22 -15.93
C LYS A 63 -5.33 1.66 -16.42
N LYS A 64 -6.38 0.90 -16.11
CA LYS A 64 -7.78 1.24 -16.46
C LYS A 64 -8.17 2.61 -15.92
N LEU A 65 -7.83 2.89 -14.65
CA LEU A 65 -8.11 4.19 -14.06
C LEU A 65 -7.41 5.31 -14.84
N VAL A 66 -6.11 5.21 -15.04
CA VAL A 66 -5.32 6.30 -15.63
C VAL A 66 -5.62 6.54 -17.10
N TYR A 67 -5.71 5.49 -17.91
CA TYR A 67 -5.85 5.67 -19.36
C TYR A 67 -7.31 5.80 -19.79
N GLU A 68 -8.24 5.06 -19.18
CA GLU A 68 -9.64 5.01 -19.62
C GLU A 68 -10.53 6.04 -18.91
N HIS A 69 -10.23 6.40 -17.66
CA HIS A 69 -11.14 7.23 -16.84
C HIS A 69 -10.66 8.66 -16.58
N LEU A 70 -9.36 8.94 -16.74
CA LEU A 70 -8.82 10.30 -16.55
C LEU A 70 -8.74 11.06 -17.86
N THR A 71 -8.96 12.37 -17.80
CA THR A 71 -8.65 13.31 -18.88
C THR A 71 -7.36 14.08 -18.60
N GLU A 72 -6.91 14.91 -19.55
CA GLU A 72 -5.74 15.77 -19.33
C GLU A 72 -6.03 16.89 -18.32
N GLU A 73 -7.29 17.32 -18.20
CA GLU A 73 -7.75 18.25 -17.17
C GLU A 73 -7.67 17.63 -15.77
N ASP A 74 -8.05 16.36 -15.63
CA ASP A 74 -7.88 15.62 -14.37
C ASP A 74 -6.39 15.59 -13.99
N LEU A 75 -5.49 15.33 -14.95
CA LEU A 75 -4.04 15.31 -14.70
C LEU A 75 -3.52 16.66 -14.18
N LYS A 76 -3.99 17.78 -14.77
CA LYS A 76 -3.65 19.13 -14.30
C LYS A 76 -4.17 19.40 -12.90
N MET A 77 -5.38 18.95 -12.58
CA MET A 77 -5.98 19.08 -11.25
C MET A 77 -5.16 18.32 -10.19
N LEU A 78 -4.63 17.15 -10.53
CA LEU A 78 -3.85 16.34 -9.59
C LEU A 78 -2.54 17.00 -9.17
N ASN A 79 -1.95 17.85 -10.01
CA ASN A 79 -0.66 18.48 -9.76
C ASN A 79 -0.71 19.40 -8.53
N GLY A 80 0.11 19.08 -7.53
CA GLY A 80 0.15 19.78 -6.24
C GLY A 80 -0.98 19.40 -5.26
N ILE A 81 -1.94 18.56 -5.67
CA ILE A 81 -3.00 18.02 -4.80
C ILE A 81 -2.68 16.59 -4.39
N LEU A 82 -2.35 15.73 -5.35
CA LEU A 82 -2.00 14.33 -5.12
C LEU A 82 -0.49 14.20 -4.90
N HIS A 83 -0.10 13.56 -3.79
CA HIS A 83 1.29 13.24 -3.46
C HIS A 83 1.48 11.73 -3.38
N ILE A 84 2.15 11.14 -4.37
CA ILE A 84 2.45 9.70 -4.41
C ILE A 84 3.86 9.47 -3.88
N VAL A 85 4.00 8.50 -2.98
CA VAL A 85 5.25 8.22 -2.28
C VAL A 85 5.84 6.87 -2.68
N TYR A 86 7.12 6.84 -3.02
CA TYR A 86 7.86 5.60 -3.34
C TYR A 86 9.34 5.76 -2.95
N TYR A 87 10.05 4.65 -2.73
CA TYR A 87 11.48 4.70 -2.43
C TYR A 87 12.32 4.51 -3.69
N ASP A 88 13.38 5.29 -3.77
CA ASP A 88 14.45 5.15 -4.75
C ASP A 88 15.62 4.40 -4.12
N MET A 89 15.87 3.18 -4.57
CA MET A 89 16.91 2.31 -3.99
C MET A 89 18.32 2.71 -4.41
N ASN A 90 18.48 3.54 -5.43
CA ASN A 90 19.79 4.02 -5.86
C ASN A 90 20.18 5.28 -5.06
N LEU A 91 19.21 6.13 -4.77
CA LEU A 91 19.40 7.34 -3.95
C LEU A 91 19.20 7.09 -2.45
N CYS A 92 18.71 5.91 -2.07
CA CYS A 92 18.38 5.52 -0.69
C CYS A 92 17.46 6.52 0.01
N GLN A 93 16.48 7.07 -0.72
CA GLN A 93 15.59 8.10 -0.19
C GLN A 93 14.14 7.89 -0.63
N GLN A 94 13.23 8.43 0.17
CA GLN A 94 11.81 8.49 -0.16
C GLN A 94 11.56 9.65 -1.14
N ILE A 95 10.94 9.36 -2.26
CA ILE A 95 10.51 10.33 -3.25
C ILE A 95 9.02 10.63 -3.02
N VAL A 96 8.67 11.91 -3.04
CA VAL A 96 7.29 12.39 -2.99
C VAL A 96 7.02 13.08 -4.31
N GLU A 97 6.32 12.39 -5.21
CA GLU A 97 5.95 12.94 -6.51
C GLU A 97 4.58 13.61 -6.42
N SER A 98 4.50 14.84 -6.92
CA SER A 98 3.26 15.63 -6.96
C SER A 98 3.06 16.37 -8.28
N GLN A 99 3.93 16.11 -9.27
CA GLN A 99 3.90 16.72 -10.59
C GLN A 99 3.89 15.64 -11.68
N PHE A 100 2.72 15.44 -12.28
CA PHE A 100 2.45 14.44 -13.29
C PHE A 100 2.41 15.09 -14.68
N LYS A 101 3.46 14.85 -15.48
CA LYS A 101 3.59 15.44 -16.81
C LYS A 101 2.68 14.81 -17.86
N THR A 102 2.46 13.50 -17.75
CA THR A 102 1.64 12.71 -18.67
C THR A 102 0.91 11.61 -17.89
N LYS A 103 -0.14 11.03 -18.49
CA LYS A 103 -0.80 9.83 -17.96
C LYS A 103 0.19 8.69 -17.71
N GLU A 104 1.14 8.49 -18.63
CA GLU A 104 2.23 7.52 -18.47
C GLU A 104 3.07 7.80 -17.21
N HIS A 105 3.40 9.08 -16.94
CA HIS A 105 4.14 9.43 -15.73
C HIS A 105 3.36 9.08 -14.46
N LEU A 106 2.06 9.41 -14.42
CA LEU A 106 1.18 9.08 -13.30
C LEU A 106 1.06 7.57 -13.09
N TYR A 107 0.82 6.82 -14.17
CA TYR A 107 0.72 5.37 -14.14
C TYR A 107 2.01 4.75 -13.58
N LYS A 108 3.18 5.17 -14.06
CA LYS A 108 4.46 4.71 -13.52
C LYS A 108 4.64 5.02 -12.04
N CYS A 109 4.21 6.20 -11.58
CA CYS A 109 4.24 6.52 -10.15
C CYS A 109 3.36 5.58 -9.32
N LEU A 110 2.19 5.20 -9.83
CA LEU A 110 1.30 4.21 -9.19
C LEU A 110 1.91 2.81 -9.15
N LEU A 111 2.70 2.41 -10.16
CA LEU A 111 3.44 1.15 -10.13
C LEU A 111 4.59 1.19 -9.13
N ARG A 112 5.37 2.27 -9.11
CA ARG A 112 6.50 2.42 -8.18
C ARG A 112 6.04 2.37 -6.73
N THR A 113 4.98 3.09 -6.38
CA THR A 113 4.45 3.17 -5.01
C THR A 113 3.86 1.87 -4.48
N SER A 114 3.52 0.91 -5.36
CA SER A 114 2.89 -0.37 -5.02
C SER A 114 3.78 -1.57 -5.28
N HIS A 115 5.04 -1.34 -5.68
CA HIS A 115 5.96 -2.42 -6.02
C HIS A 115 6.54 -3.06 -4.75
N ILE A 116 6.03 -4.25 -4.44
CA ILE A 116 6.56 -5.11 -3.40
C ILE A 116 7.45 -6.16 -4.08
N PRO A 117 8.75 -6.26 -3.73
CA PRO A 117 9.68 -7.19 -4.34
C PRO A 117 9.14 -8.62 -4.40
N PHE A 118 9.16 -9.23 -5.60
CA PHE A 118 8.67 -10.59 -5.88
C PHE A 118 7.17 -10.85 -5.67
N VAL A 119 6.40 -9.86 -5.22
CA VAL A 119 4.94 -9.97 -5.01
C VAL A 119 4.18 -9.24 -6.09
N SER A 120 4.61 -8.03 -6.46
CA SER A 120 3.94 -7.25 -7.52
C SER A 120 4.30 -7.73 -8.93
N ASN A 121 5.48 -8.35 -9.07
CA ASN A 121 5.97 -9.02 -10.27
C ASN A 121 7.16 -9.92 -9.88
N THR A 122 7.88 -10.48 -10.86
CA THR A 122 9.05 -11.35 -10.62
C THR A 122 10.34 -10.59 -10.28
N GLU A 123 10.29 -9.26 -10.25
CA GLU A 123 11.47 -8.40 -10.11
C GLU A 123 11.65 -7.93 -8.66
N MET A 124 12.92 -7.76 -8.27
CA MET A 124 13.28 -7.16 -6.99
C MET A 124 12.87 -5.67 -6.93
N LYS A 125 13.02 -4.95 -8.04
CA LYS A 125 12.82 -3.50 -8.11
C LYS A 125 11.98 -3.14 -9.33
N CYS A 126 11.03 -2.22 -9.17
CA CYS A 126 10.31 -1.63 -10.30
C CYS A 126 11.27 -0.78 -11.13
N GLU A 127 11.29 -1.00 -12.44
CA GLU A 127 12.24 -0.33 -13.37
C GLU A 127 13.71 -0.44 -12.90
N GLY A 128 14.06 -1.53 -12.20
CA GLY A 128 15.41 -1.75 -11.66
C GLY A 128 15.83 -0.79 -10.53
N ARG A 129 14.94 0.09 -10.05
CA ARG A 129 15.29 1.19 -9.14
C ARG A 129 14.34 1.42 -7.96
N TYR A 130 13.04 1.20 -8.12
CA TYR A 130 12.05 1.67 -7.15
C TYR A 130 11.35 0.54 -6.39
N ILE A 131 10.86 0.86 -5.19
CA ILE A 131 10.01 -0.02 -4.36
C ILE A 131 8.86 0.79 -3.72
N ASP A 132 7.89 0.09 -3.12
CA ASP A 132 6.74 0.65 -2.41
C ASP A 132 7.13 1.77 -1.42
N GLY A 133 6.24 2.76 -1.26
CA GLY A 133 6.45 3.91 -0.38
C GLY A 133 6.44 3.60 1.12
N LEU A 134 5.86 2.48 1.55
CA LEU A 134 5.71 1.97 2.93
C LEU A 134 4.88 2.84 3.89
N ALA A 135 5.06 4.16 3.81
CA ALA A 135 4.31 5.16 4.53
C ALA A 135 4.03 6.38 3.63
N PRO A 136 2.86 7.01 3.76
CA PRO A 136 2.55 8.23 3.02
C PRO A 136 3.37 9.40 3.56
N HIS A 137 3.45 10.47 2.76
CA HIS A 137 4.13 11.69 3.14
C HIS A 137 3.29 12.45 4.16
N ILE A 138 3.90 12.78 5.31
CA ILE A 138 3.28 13.63 6.31
C ILE A 138 3.64 15.07 5.98
N PHE A 139 2.63 15.88 5.64
CA PHE A 139 2.81 17.31 5.43
C PHE A 139 3.19 18.00 6.75
N ARG A 140 4.27 18.80 6.74
CA ARG A 140 4.82 19.48 7.93
C ARG A 140 4.97 20.99 7.77
N ASP A 141 4.24 21.57 6.83
CA ASP A 141 4.33 23.02 6.54
C ASP A 141 3.59 23.91 7.56
N GLY A 142 2.88 23.29 8.51
CA GLY A 142 2.15 24.00 9.57
C GLY A 142 0.97 24.84 9.07
N GLN A 143 0.64 24.76 7.78
CA GLN A 143 -0.40 25.60 7.17
C GLN A 143 -1.80 25.07 7.46
N ARG A 144 -1.94 23.75 7.61
CA ARG A 144 -3.21 23.04 7.74
C ARG A 144 -3.07 21.83 8.64
N GLU A 145 -4.16 21.44 9.27
CA GLU A 145 -4.25 20.18 10.00
C GLU A 145 -4.17 19.00 9.04
N VAL A 146 -3.45 17.95 9.44
CA VAL A 146 -3.24 16.76 8.61
C VAL A 146 -3.93 15.58 9.29
N LEU A 147 -4.90 15.01 8.59
CA LEU A 147 -5.54 13.76 8.98
C LEU A 147 -4.69 12.59 8.46
N PHE A 148 -4.17 11.79 9.38
CA PHE A 148 -3.51 10.54 9.07
C PHE A 148 -4.50 9.38 9.17
N ILE A 149 -4.57 8.55 8.12
CA ILE A 149 -5.43 7.37 8.06
C ILE A 149 -4.55 6.13 7.94
N SER A 150 -4.49 5.33 9.00
CA SER A 150 -3.79 4.05 9.02
C SER A 150 -4.75 2.90 8.78
N THR A 151 -4.56 2.17 7.67
CA THR A 151 -5.30 0.94 7.40
C THR A 151 -4.76 -0.27 8.18
N LEU A 152 -3.49 -0.21 8.59
CA LEU A 152 -2.82 -1.23 9.37
C LEU A 152 -2.63 -0.73 10.80
N THR A 153 -3.52 -1.17 11.68
CA THR A 153 -3.47 -0.88 13.13
C THR A 153 -3.18 -2.18 13.90
N ARG A 154 -2.74 -2.06 15.16
CA ARG A 154 -2.33 -3.22 15.96
C ARG A 154 -3.44 -4.26 16.12
N ASN A 155 -4.69 -3.84 16.29
CA ASN A 155 -5.81 -4.78 16.47
C ASN A 155 -6.33 -5.34 15.13
N LYS A 156 -6.06 -4.64 14.02
CA LYS A 156 -6.54 -5.02 12.68
C LYS A 156 -5.47 -5.74 11.85
N ILE A 157 -4.23 -5.83 12.31
CA ILE A 157 -3.12 -6.46 11.55
C ILE A 157 -3.35 -7.96 11.31
N SER A 158 -3.88 -8.69 12.31
CA SER A 158 -4.22 -10.11 12.14
C SER A 158 -5.29 -10.29 11.07
N ARG A 159 -6.35 -9.49 11.14
CA ARG A 159 -7.43 -9.47 10.15
C ARG A 159 -6.96 -9.00 8.77
N ALA A 160 -5.94 -8.15 8.68
CA ALA A 160 -5.37 -7.74 7.40
C ALA A 160 -4.79 -8.94 6.63
N PHE A 161 -4.14 -9.88 7.33
CA PHE A 161 -3.59 -11.11 6.74
C PHE A 161 -4.63 -12.24 6.63
N VAL A 162 -5.59 -12.33 7.56
CA VAL A 162 -6.70 -13.30 7.52
C VAL A 162 -7.85 -12.73 6.69
N SER A 163 -7.70 -12.79 5.36
CA SER A 163 -8.75 -12.38 4.42
C SER A 163 -9.53 -13.55 3.82
N HIS A 164 -9.05 -14.79 3.98
CA HIS A 164 -9.58 -15.96 3.29
C HIS A 164 -11.03 -16.31 3.67
N THR A 165 -11.45 -16.03 4.90
CA THR A 165 -12.76 -16.45 5.43
C THR A 165 -13.84 -15.40 5.34
N GLU A 166 -13.50 -14.24 4.80
CA GLU A 166 -14.48 -13.22 4.47
C GLU A 166 -15.06 -13.48 3.08
N VAL A 167 -16.38 -13.67 3.04
CA VAL A 167 -17.16 -13.85 1.80
C VAL A 167 -17.14 -12.57 0.95
N ASN A 168 -17.08 -11.39 1.59
CA ASN A 168 -17.01 -10.10 0.91
C ASN A 168 -16.15 -9.07 1.68
N CYS A 169 -15.70 -8.02 0.97
CA CYS A 169 -14.95 -6.91 1.57
C CYS A 169 -15.85 -5.86 2.24
N SER A 170 -17.17 -5.96 2.07
CA SER A 170 -18.16 -4.97 2.51
C SER A 170 -18.14 -4.79 4.03
N SER A 171 -17.91 -5.86 4.81
CA SER A 171 -17.73 -5.76 6.27
C SER A 171 -16.55 -4.85 6.64
N ARG A 172 -15.40 -4.98 5.97
CA ARG A 172 -14.22 -4.13 6.23
C ARG A 172 -14.49 -2.67 5.85
N LEU A 173 -15.18 -2.45 4.73
CA LEU A 173 -15.58 -1.11 4.30
C LEU A 173 -16.48 -0.44 5.34
N LEU A 174 -17.50 -1.14 5.84
CA LEU A 174 -18.39 -0.63 6.88
C LEU A 174 -17.64 -0.36 8.20
N CYS A 175 -16.73 -1.25 8.62
CA CYS A 175 -15.89 -1.00 9.78
C CYS A 175 -15.01 0.25 9.61
N GLY A 176 -14.43 0.48 8.42
CA GLY A 176 -13.65 1.67 8.13
C GLY A 176 -14.49 2.95 8.13
N ILE A 177 -15.72 2.88 7.61
CA ILE A 177 -16.67 4.01 7.65
C ILE A 177 -17.07 4.34 9.10
N ALA A 178 -17.40 3.32 9.90
CA ALA A 178 -17.77 3.50 11.30
C ALA A 178 -16.61 4.09 12.13
N ASP A 179 -15.38 3.62 11.89
CA ASP A 179 -14.17 4.16 12.56
C ASP A 179 -13.91 5.63 12.18
N ALA A 180 -14.09 5.98 10.91
CA ALA A 180 -14.01 7.38 10.48
C ALA A 180 -15.13 8.23 11.09
N ASP A 181 -16.37 7.73 11.14
CA ASP A 181 -17.48 8.45 11.76
C ASP A 181 -17.25 8.67 13.27
N GLU A 182 -16.75 7.66 13.96
CA GLU A 182 -16.35 7.76 15.36
C GLU A 182 -15.26 8.82 15.57
N PHE A 183 -14.28 8.90 14.68
CA PHE A 183 -13.26 9.95 14.71
C PHE A 183 -13.86 11.35 14.62
N PHE A 184 -14.74 11.59 13.64
CA PHE A 184 -15.32 12.93 13.44
C PHE A 184 -16.38 13.31 14.48
N THR A 185 -17.00 12.33 15.15
CA THR A 185 -18.02 12.58 16.19
C THR A 185 -17.45 12.63 17.60
N ARG A 186 -16.48 11.77 17.93
CA ARG A 186 -15.88 11.64 19.27
C ARG A 186 -14.48 12.24 19.39
N GLY A 187 -13.81 12.52 18.26
CA GLY A 187 -12.46 13.12 18.22
C GLY A 187 -11.30 12.12 18.25
N SER A 188 -11.56 10.82 18.34
CA SER A 188 -10.52 9.78 18.32
C SER A 188 -11.05 8.48 17.72
N SER A 189 -10.24 7.79 16.93
CA SER A 189 -10.51 6.42 16.48
C SER A 189 -9.22 5.62 16.32
N GLU A 190 -9.31 4.34 15.95
CA GLU A 190 -8.14 3.49 15.78
C GLU A 190 -7.40 3.80 14.47
N MET A 191 -8.12 4.12 13.38
CA MET A 191 -7.52 4.32 12.06
C MET A 191 -7.18 5.78 11.78
N CYS A 192 -7.95 6.72 12.33
CA CYS A 192 -7.84 8.14 12.02
C CYS A 192 -7.23 8.91 13.19
N SER A 193 -6.26 9.78 12.90
CA SER A 193 -5.64 10.65 13.90
C SER A 193 -5.17 11.95 13.28
N TRP A 194 -5.24 13.04 14.04
CA TRP A 194 -4.61 14.30 13.64
C TRP A 194 -3.13 14.29 13.97
N THR A 195 -2.28 14.62 13.01
CA THR A 195 -0.82 14.62 13.25
C THR A 195 -0.36 15.67 14.25
N LYS A 196 -1.18 16.71 14.52
CA LYS A 196 -0.90 17.72 15.55
C LYS A 196 -1.02 17.18 16.97
N ASP A 197 -1.81 16.13 17.16
CA ASP A 197 -2.08 15.52 18.46
C ASP A 197 -1.12 14.34 18.73
N TRP A 198 -0.24 14.03 17.76
CA TRP A 198 0.74 12.97 17.88
C TRP A 198 1.81 13.33 18.90
N TRP A 199 2.08 12.40 19.78
CA TRP A 199 3.26 12.40 20.61
C TRP A 199 4.43 11.78 19.84
N PHE A 200 5.58 11.72 20.51
CA PHE A 200 6.77 11.09 19.93
C PHE A 200 6.56 9.60 19.60
N HIS A 201 5.64 8.93 20.30
CA HIS A 201 5.39 7.49 20.16
C HIS A 201 4.80 7.11 18.80
N GLU A 202 3.90 7.92 18.25
CA GLU A 202 3.26 7.69 16.95
C GLU A 202 4.28 7.80 15.82
N TYR A 203 5.18 8.79 15.91
CA TYR A 203 6.30 8.93 14.98
C TYR A 203 7.26 7.74 15.07
N ILE A 204 7.61 7.29 16.28
CA ILE A 204 8.45 6.10 16.46
C ILE A 204 7.77 4.88 15.84
N LEU A 205 6.48 4.66 16.12
CA LEU A 205 5.74 3.49 15.62
C LEU A 205 5.72 3.47 14.09
N LEU A 206 5.53 4.63 13.45
CA LEU A 206 5.60 4.76 12.00
C LEU A 206 6.99 4.40 11.46
N ARG A 207 8.07 4.91 12.07
CA ARG A 207 9.45 4.63 11.66
C ARG A 207 9.88 3.18 11.92
N LEU A 208 9.44 2.59 13.03
CA LEU A 208 9.65 1.18 13.32
C LEU A 208 8.98 0.28 12.28
N ARG A 209 7.77 0.66 11.82
CA ARG A 209 7.08 -0.05 10.74
C ARG A 209 7.88 0.01 9.44
N GLU A 210 8.36 1.19 9.04
CA GLU A 210 9.21 1.34 7.86
C GLU A 210 10.48 0.48 7.98
N LEU A 211 11.16 0.55 9.13
CA LEU A 211 12.37 -0.25 9.40
C LEU A 211 12.10 -1.75 9.29
N PHE A 212 10.99 -2.22 9.85
CA PHE A 212 10.58 -3.62 9.74
C PHE A 212 10.47 -4.06 8.27
N PHE A 213 9.80 -3.26 7.43
CA PHE A 213 9.69 -3.56 6.01
C PHE A 213 11.04 -3.53 5.29
N PHE A 214 11.95 -2.60 5.63
CA PHE A 214 13.30 -2.61 5.09
C PHE A 214 14.09 -3.85 5.46
N ILE A 215 13.98 -4.34 6.70
CA ILE A 215 14.60 -5.59 7.14
C ILE A 215 14.06 -6.76 6.32
N VAL A 216 12.74 -6.84 6.10
CA VAL A 216 12.13 -7.89 5.26
C VAL A 216 12.67 -7.84 3.83
N ILE A 217 12.71 -6.65 3.21
CA ILE A 217 13.25 -6.46 1.86
C ILE A 217 14.74 -6.82 1.79
N TRP A 218 15.51 -6.48 2.82
CA TRP A 218 16.92 -6.83 2.91
C TRP A 218 17.14 -8.35 3.02
N ILE A 219 16.37 -9.04 3.87
CA ILE A 219 16.40 -10.51 3.98
C ILE A 219 16.11 -11.16 2.62
N ILE A 220 15.06 -10.70 1.94
CA ILE A 220 14.69 -11.15 0.59
C ILE A 220 15.85 -10.95 -0.40
N ASN A 221 16.51 -9.79 -0.36
CA ASN A 221 17.64 -9.49 -1.23
C ASN A 221 18.84 -10.40 -0.95
N VAL A 222 19.17 -10.65 0.32
CA VAL A 222 20.24 -11.56 0.74
C VAL A 222 19.95 -12.98 0.26
N ILE A 223 18.72 -13.48 0.44
CA ILE A 223 18.32 -14.80 -0.04
C ILE A 223 18.48 -14.91 -1.56
N PHE A 224 18.06 -13.89 -2.31
CA PHE A 224 18.21 -13.86 -3.75
C PHE A 224 19.68 -13.88 -4.18
N HIS A 225 20.52 -13.06 -3.54
CA HIS A 225 21.95 -13.00 -3.84
C HIS A 225 22.66 -14.31 -3.51
N VAL A 226 22.36 -14.93 -2.37
CA VAL A 226 22.88 -16.25 -1.99
C VAL A 226 22.45 -17.31 -3.02
N LYS A 227 21.19 -17.33 -3.43
CA LYS A 227 20.71 -18.32 -4.41
C LYS A 227 21.40 -18.19 -5.77
N HIS A 228 21.70 -16.97 -6.21
CA HIS A 228 22.32 -16.73 -7.52
C HIS A 228 23.84 -16.94 -7.53
N ASN A 229 24.52 -16.62 -6.43
CA ASN A 229 25.99 -16.65 -6.34
C ASN A 229 26.55 -17.84 -5.53
N ALA A 230 25.69 -18.67 -4.93
CA ALA A 230 26.16 -19.85 -4.21
C ALA A 230 26.78 -20.87 -5.19
N PRO A 231 27.97 -21.40 -4.86
CA PRO A 231 28.58 -22.46 -5.66
C PRO A 231 27.69 -23.72 -5.67
N VAL A 232 27.67 -24.42 -6.81
CA VAL A 232 26.79 -25.58 -7.10
C VAL A 232 26.82 -26.64 -5.99
N PHE A 233 27.99 -26.84 -5.37
CA PHE A 233 28.20 -27.78 -4.25
C PHE A 233 27.32 -27.49 -3.03
N ILE A 234 27.02 -26.21 -2.74
CA ILE A 234 26.16 -25.81 -1.62
C ILE A 234 24.70 -25.93 -2.03
N THR A 235 24.33 -25.55 -3.25
CA THR A 235 22.93 -25.60 -3.73
C THR A 235 22.41 -27.01 -3.95
N GLU A 236 23.26 -27.95 -4.37
CA GLU A 236 22.92 -29.38 -4.56
C GLU A 236 23.16 -30.24 -3.32
N SER A 237 23.64 -29.64 -2.22
CA SER A 237 23.82 -30.38 -0.98
C SER A 237 22.48 -30.89 -0.43
N LEU A 238 22.51 -32.05 0.24
CA LEU A 238 21.31 -32.60 0.88
C LEU A 238 20.75 -31.65 1.95
N ILE A 239 21.62 -30.86 2.58
CA ILE A 239 21.30 -29.89 3.62
C ILE A 239 20.59 -28.67 3.02
N SER A 240 21.05 -28.11 1.89
CA SER A 240 20.37 -27.00 1.23
C SER A 240 19.01 -27.40 0.70
N HIS A 241 18.88 -28.61 0.13
CA HIS A 241 17.60 -29.13 -0.32
C HIS A 241 16.65 -29.35 0.86
N GLY A 242 17.17 -29.83 2.00
CA GLY A 242 16.44 -29.98 3.25
C GLY A 242 15.97 -28.64 3.82
N ILE A 243 16.84 -27.63 3.87
CA ILE A 243 16.50 -26.27 4.31
C ILE A 243 15.50 -25.62 3.36
N GLN A 244 15.67 -25.76 2.04
CA GLN A 244 14.75 -25.19 1.06
C GLN A 244 13.38 -25.85 1.15
N LYS A 245 13.30 -27.18 1.23
CA LYS A 245 12.03 -27.87 1.51
C LYS A 245 11.46 -27.49 2.87
N GLY A 246 12.31 -27.29 3.87
CA GLY A 246 11.92 -26.85 5.20
C GLY A 246 11.30 -25.45 5.16
N VAL A 247 11.96 -24.47 4.54
CA VAL A 247 11.47 -23.08 4.42
C VAL A 247 10.25 -23.00 3.53
N VAL A 248 10.23 -23.69 2.38
CA VAL A 248 9.04 -23.76 1.52
C VAL A 248 7.90 -24.43 2.27
N GLY A 249 8.17 -25.55 2.95
CA GLY A 249 7.23 -26.27 3.81
C GLY A 249 6.67 -25.37 4.90
N LEU A 250 7.54 -24.65 5.62
CA LEU A 250 7.17 -23.71 6.67
C LEU A 250 6.38 -22.54 6.10
N PHE A 251 6.73 -22.00 4.94
CA PHE A 251 5.95 -20.97 4.24
C PHE A 251 4.60 -21.49 3.77
N THR A 252 4.53 -22.71 3.22
CA THR A 252 3.28 -23.33 2.80
C THR A 252 2.42 -23.66 4.01
N ASP A 253 3.02 -24.08 5.12
CA ASP A 253 2.32 -24.36 6.37
C ASP A 253 1.85 -23.06 7.02
N PHE A 254 2.66 -22.00 7.02
CA PHE A 254 2.28 -20.67 7.51
C PHE A 254 1.17 -20.08 6.64
N ALA A 255 1.31 -20.16 5.32
CA ALA A 255 0.28 -19.77 4.37
C ALA A 255 -0.99 -20.61 4.59
N TYR A 256 -0.88 -21.93 4.74
CA TYR A 256 -2.01 -22.82 5.00
C TYR A 256 -2.67 -22.54 6.35
N HIS A 257 -1.90 -22.25 7.39
CA HIS A 257 -2.41 -21.93 8.72
C HIS A 257 -3.09 -20.56 8.73
N ILE A 258 -2.53 -19.56 8.03
CA ILE A 258 -3.16 -18.24 7.82
C ILE A 258 -4.41 -18.35 6.92
N LEU A 259 -4.41 -19.26 5.94
CA LEU A 259 -5.52 -19.46 5.00
C LEU A 259 -6.64 -20.34 5.59
N LYS A 260 -6.34 -21.30 6.47
CA LYS A 260 -7.32 -22.28 6.99
C LYS A 260 -7.78 -22.05 8.42
N THR A 261 -7.05 -21.25 9.20
CA THR A 261 -7.42 -21.01 10.61
C THR A 261 -8.18 -19.70 10.70
N TYR A 262 -9.46 -19.85 11.07
CA TYR A 262 -10.53 -18.87 11.20
C TYR A 262 -11.28 -18.57 9.92
#